data_AF-A0A958W771-F1
#
_entry.id   AF-A0A958W771-F1
#
_cell.length_a   1.000
_cell.length_b   1.000
_cell.length_c   1.000
_cell.angle_alpha   90.00
_cell.angle_beta   90.00
_cell.angle_gamma   90.00
#
_symmetry.space_group_name_H-M   'P 1'
#
loop_
_entity.id
_entity.type
_entity.pdbx_description
1 polymer ?
#
loop_
_entity_poly.entity_id
_entity_poly.type
_entity_poly.pdbx_seq_one_letter_code
_entity_poly.pdbx_strand_id
1 'polypeptide(L)'
;AMLGFNTDFVEALPVALLKPLSGGAAKGMMVDIIKANGADSFTGRLASILRGCTETTFYILAVYFGSVNIRKTRYALTVGLIADAVGVIAGILVAYLFFH
;
A
#
# COMPACT_ATOMS: atom_id res chain seq x y z
N ALA A 1 10.83 15.28 -13.23
CA ALA A 1 11.59 14.02 -13.31
C ALA A 1 13.06 14.31 -13.66
N MET A 2 14.00 14.19 -12.72
CA MET A 2 15.44 14.42 -12.98
C MET A 2 16.14 13.24 -13.69
N LEU A 3 15.42 12.15 -13.95
CA LEU A 3 15.93 10.92 -14.56
C LEU A 3 15.08 10.42 -15.75
N GLY A 4 14.13 11.21 -16.27
CA GLY A 4 13.26 10.80 -17.39
C GLY A 4 12.20 9.73 -17.04
N PHE A 5 12.21 9.15 -15.83
CA PHE A 5 11.16 8.25 -15.37
C PHE A 5 9.86 9.01 -15.09
N ASN A 6 8.74 8.43 -15.54
CA ASN A 6 7.40 8.90 -15.19
C ASN A 6 7.20 8.83 -13.65
N THR A 7 6.70 9.92 -13.05
CA THR A 7 6.54 10.05 -11.59
C THR A 7 5.08 10.01 -11.15
N ASP A 8 4.16 9.56 -12.01
CA ASP A 8 2.73 9.59 -11.73
C ASP A 8 2.36 8.72 -10.51
N PHE A 9 3.18 7.72 -10.19
CA PHE A 9 3.01 6.90 -8.98
C PHE A 9 3.08 7.69 -7.66
N VAL A 10 3.65 8.90 -7.66
CA VAL A 10 3.85 9.73 -6.46
C VAL A 10 2.53 10.14 -5.82
N GLU A 11 1.47 10.28 -6.60
CA GLU A 11 0.14 10.62 -6.05
C GLU A 11 -0.50 9.45 -5.32
N ALA A 12 -0.10 8.21 -5.62
CA ALA A 12 -0.62 7.00 -5.00
C ALA A 12 0.23 6.49 -3.81
N LEU A 13 1.47 6.99 -3.67
CA LEU A 13 2.38 6.72 -2.55
C LEU A 13 1.74 6.89 -1.15
N PRO A 14 0.90 7.91 -0.91
CA PRO A 14 0.23 8.08 0.38
C PRO A 14 -0.63 6.87 0.77
N VAL A 15 -1.28 6.19 -0.18
CA VAL A 15 -2.04 4.94 0.07
C VAL A 15 -1.11 3.82 0.55
N ALA A 16 0.03 3.66 -0.13
CA ALA A 16 1.04 2.66 0.22
C ALA A 16 1.60 2.88 1.63
N LEU A 17 1.85 4.12 2.04
CA LEU A 17 2.38 4.45 3.37
C LEU A 17 1.37 4.21 4.49
N LEU A 18 0.09 4.50 4.23
CA LEU A 18 -0.96 4.31 5.22
C LEU A 18 -1.39 2.84 5.36
N LYS A 19 -1.17 2.03 4.32
CA LYS A 19 -1.65 0.65 4.27
C LYS A 19 -1.09 -0.26 5.37
N PRO A 20 0.21 -0.25 5.73
CA PRO A 20 0.73 -1.02 6.87
C PRO A 20 0.13 -0.61 8.23
N LEU A 21 -0.25 0.67 8.36
CA LEU A 21 -0.76 1.26 9.59
C LEU A 21 -2.25 0.99 9.79
N SER A 22 -3.07 1.22 8.76
CA SER A 22 -4.52 1.11 8.83
C SER A 22 -5.17 0.94 7.45
N GLY A 23 -6.01 -0.10 7.34
CA GLY A 23 -6.75 -0.39 6.11
C GLY A 23 -7.86 0.62 5.86
N GLY A 24 -8.44 1.18 6.93
CA GLY A 24 -9.45 2.24 6.84
C GLY A 24 -8.85 3.55 6.33
N ALA A 25 -7.67 3.93 6.83
CA ALA A 25 -6.97 5.14 6.40
C ALA A 25 -6.54 5.05 4.91
N ALA A 26 -5.96 3.90 4.53
CA ALA A 26 -5.59 3.64 3.13
C ALA A 26 -6.81 3.67 2.19
N LYS A 27 -7.96 3.14 2.63
CA LYS A 27 -9.22 3.22 1.87
C LYS A 27 -9.69 4.67 1.69
N GLY A 28 -9.65 5.49 2.74
CA GLY A 28 -10.02 6.90 2.65
C GLY A 28 -9.18 7.63 1.60
N MET A 29 -7.87 7.46 1.68
CA MET A 29 -6.94 8.09 0.75
C MET A 29 -7.09 7.60 -0.69
N MET A 30 -7.36 6.30 -0.88
CA MET A 30 -7.69 5.75 -2.21
C MET A 30 -8.93 6.41 -2.80
N VAL A 31 -9.98 6.62 -1.99
CA VAL A 31 -11.20 7.31 -2.44
C VAL A 31 -10.91 8.76 -2.81
N ASP A 32 -10.07 9.45 -2.06
CA ASP A 32 -9.70 10.84 -2.35
C ASP A 32 -8.93 10.95 -3.68
N ILE A 33 -7.99 10.02 -3.95
CA ILE A 33 -7.29 9.95 -5.24
C ILE A 33 -8.26 9.68 -6.39
N ILE A 34 -9.18 8.72 -6.22
CA ILE A 34 -10.18 8.42 -7.26
C ILE A 34 -11.10 9.61 -7.52
N LYS A 35 -11.46 10.37 -6.49
CA LYS A 35 -12.26 11.61 -6.65
C LYS A 35 -11.48 12.71 -7.36
N ALA A 36 -10.18 12.83 -7.10
CA ALA A 36 -9.34 13.86 -7.69
C ALA A 36 -8.98 13.56 -9.16
N ASN A 37 -8.62 12.31 -9.47
CA ASN A 37 -8.04 11.94 -10.76
C ASN A 37 -8.97 11.08 -11.64
N GLY A 38 -10.09 10.61 -11.09
CA GLY A 38 -10.99 9.66 -11.75
C GLY A 38 -10.58 8.20 -11.56
N ALA A 39 -11.55 7.29 -11.60
CA ALA A 39 -11.33 5.87 -11.37
C ALA A 39 -10.48 5.18 -12.46
N ASP A 40 -10.56 5.67 -13.70
CA ASP A 40 -9.82 5.13 -14.85
C ASP A 40 -8.41 5.70 -15.01
N SER A 41 -8.02 6.65 -14.16
CA SER A 41 -6.66 7.20 -14.17
C SER A 41 -5.64 6.15 -13.73
N PHE A 42 -4.41 6.29 -14.23
CA PHE A 42 -3.28 5.49 -13.77
C PHE A 42 -3.14 5.52 -12.25
N THR A 43 -3.26 6.72 -11.65
CA THR A 43 -3.14 6.92 -10.19
C THR A 43 -4.30 6.30 -9.42
N GLY A 44 -5.53 6.34 -9.96
CA GLY A 44 -6.70 5.65 -9.38
C GLY A 44 -6.56 4.12 -9.42
N ARG A 45 -6.06 3.56 -10.53
CA ARG A 45 -5.79 2.12 -10.68
C ARG A 45 -4.65 1.67 -9.77
N LEU A 46 -3.56 2.43 -9.72
CA LEU A 46 -2.44 2.17 -8.82
C LEU A 46 -2.86 2.24 -7.35
N ALA A 47 -3.62 3.27 -6.94
CA ALA A 47 -4.15 3.37 -5.58
C ALA A 47 -5.01 2.14 -5.20
N SER A 48 -5.77 1.60 -6.16
CA SER A 48 -6.56 0.38 -5.97
C SER A 48 -5.69 -0.87 -5.82
N ILE A 49 -4.62 -1.00 -6.61
CA ILE A 49 -3.62 -2.08 -6.49
C ILE A 49 -2.94 -2.02 -5.12
N LEU A 50 -2.44 -0.84 -4.73
CA LEU A 50 -1.73 -0.63 -3.47
C LEU A 50 -2.61 -0.93 -2.24
N ARG A 51 -3.92 -0.70 -2.34
CA ARG A 51 -4.85 -1.08 -1.28
C ARG A 51 -5.02 -2.61 -1.19
N GLY A 52 -4.92 -3.33 -2.30
CA GLY A 52 -5.17 -4.78 -2.38
C GLY A 52 -3.93 -5.67 -2.24
N CYS A 53 -2.72 -5.13 -2.41
CA CYS A 53 -1.51 -5.95 -2.50
C CYS A 53 -1.03 -6.53 -1.16
N THR A 54 -1.29 -5.87 -0.03
CA THR A 54 -0.84 -6.32 1.29
C THR A 54 -1.91 -6.20 2.37
N GLU A 55 -1.63 -6.76 3.54
CA GLU A 55 -2.46 -6.63 4.74
C GLU A 55 -1.86 -5.59 5.70
N THR A 56 -2.64 -5.15 6.67
CA THR A 56 -2.22 -4.14 7.65
C THR A 56 -1.29 -4.74 8.71
N THR A 57 0.04 -4.61 8.55
CA THR A 57 1.06 -5.20 9.45
C THR A 57 0.84 -4.88 10.93
N PHE A 58 0.55 -3.62 11.28
CA PHE A 58 0.31 -3.24 12.69
C PHE A 58 -0.99 -3.84 13.25
N TYR A 59 -2.01 -4.00 12.41
CA TYR A 59 -3.25 -4.65 12.79
C TYR A 59 -3.05 -6.16 13.02
N ILE A 60 -2.24 -6.84 12.20
CA ILE A 60 -1.87 -8.24 12.41
C ILE A 60 -1.18 -8.40 13.77
N LEU A 61 -0.22 -7.52 14.08
CA LEU A 61 0.49 -7.54 15.35
C LEU A 61 -0.42 -7.27 16.56
N ALA A 62 -1.37 -6.34 16.44
CA ALA A 62 -2.24 -5.98 17.55
C ALA A 62 -3.40 -6.97 17.76
N VAL A 63 -4.10 -7.34 16.67
CA VAL A 63 -5.35 -8.10 16.73
C VAL A 63 -5.11 -9.58 16.51
N TYR A 64 -4.35 -9.98 15.48
CA TYR A 64 -4.20 -11.40 15.17
C TYR A 64 -3.25 -12.08 16.16
N PHE A 65 -2.13 -11.46 16.49
CA PHE A 65 -1.23 -11.99 17.50
C PHE A 65 -1.80 -11.84 18.91
N GLY A 66 -2.58 -10.79 19.15
CA GLY A 66 -3.31 -10.59 20.41
C GLY A 66 -4.35 -11.68 20.68
N SER A 67 -5.11 -12.10 19.67
CA SER A 67 -6.18 -13.10 19.81
C SER A 67 -5.68 -14.50 20.16
N VAL A 68 -4.46 -14.86 19.72
CA VAL A 68 -3.82 -16.16 20.02
C VAL A 68 -2.67 -16.04 21.03
N ASN A 69 -2.54 -14.90 21.72
CA ASN A 69 -1.57 -14.64 22.80
C ASN A 69 -0.09 -14.88 22.39
N ILE A 70 0.29 -14.49 21.17
CA ILE A 70 1.68 -14.58 20.69
C ILE A 70 2.54 -13.54 21.43
N ARG A 71 3.51 -14.00 22.22
CA ARG A 71 4.42 -13.12 22.99
C ARG A 71 5.72 -12.78 22.29
N LYS A 72 6.10 -13.53 21.23
CA LYS A 72 7.36 -13.32 20.48
C LYS A 72 7.09 -12.65 19.14
N THR A 73 7.02 -11.32 19.12
CA THR A 73 6.69 -10.53 17.92
C THR A 73 7.90 -9.81 17.29
N ARG A 74 9.07 -9.89 17.93
CA ARG A 74 10.33 -9.20 17.56
C ARG A 74 10.59 -9.12 16.05
N TYR A 75 10.52 -10.24 15.35
CA TYR A 75 10.88 -10.33 13.92
C TYR A 75 9.68 -10.14 12.99
N ALA A 76 8.46 -10.30 13.52
CA ALA A 76 7.26 -10.25 12.71
C ALA A 76 6.99 -8.84 12.16
N LEU A 77 7.27 -7.79 12.95
CA LEU A 77 7.14 -6.42 12.48
C LEU A 77 8.10 -6.11 11.34
N THR A 78 9.38 -6.48 11.49
CA THR A 78 10.41 -6.18 10.48
C THR A 78 10.13 -6.94 9.18
N VAL A 79 9.80 -8.22 9.26
CA VAL A 79 9.44 -9.03 8.09
C VAL A 79 8.16 -8.52 7.44
N GLY A 80 7.15 -8.14 8.23
CA GLY A 80 5.90 -7.57 7.73
C GLY A 80 6.13 -6.27 6.96
N LEU A 81 6.92 -5.33 7.52
CA LEU A 81 7.23 -4.08 6.84
C LEU A 81 8.08 -4.27 5.57
N ILE A 82 8.98 -5.24 5.55
CA ILE A 82 9.75 -5.58 4.33
C ILE A 82 8.80 -6.17 3.28
N ALA A 83 7.89 -7.07 3.67
CA ALA A 83 6.88 -7.61 2.77
C ALA A 83 5.96 -6.51 2.22
N ASP A 84 5.57 -5.54 3.05
CA ASP A 84 4.82 -4.35 2.63
C ASP A 84 5.59 -3.53 1.60
N ALA A 85 6.87 -3.24 1.84
CA ALA A 85 7.70 -2.51 0.90
C ALA A 85 7.84 -3.23 -0.45
N VAL A 86 8.04 -4.56 -0.43
CA VAL A 86 8.08 -5.38 -1.65
C VAL A 86 6.74 -5.35 -2.38
N GLY A 87 5.63 -5.44 -1.67
CA GLY A 87 4.28 -5.35 -2.24
C GLY A 87 4.01 -4.01 -2.92
N VAL A 88 4.46 -2.90 -2.30
CA VAL A 88 4.34 -1.55 -2.88
C VAL A 88 5.17 -1.43 -4.16
N ILE A 89 6.43 -1.89 -4.15
CA ILE A 89 7.31 -1.87 -5.32
C ILE A 89 6.70 -2.72 -6.45
N ALA A 90 6.27 -3.94 -6.15
CA ALA A 90 5.62 -4.81 -7.11
C ALA A 90 4.34 -4.19 -7.68
N GLY A 91 3.52 -3.56 -6.82
CA GLY A 91 2.30 -2.87 -7.23
C GLY A 91 2.57 -1.72 -8.20
N ILE A 92 3.60 -0.92 -7.96
CA ILE A 92 4.03 0.16 -8.86
C ILE A 92 4.49 -0.42 -10.21
N LEU A 93 5.33 -1.45 -10.20
CA LEU A 93 5.82 -2.09 -11.42
C LEU A 93 4.68 -2.68 -12.25
N VAL A 94 3.74 -3.39 -11.61
CA VAL A 94 2.56 -3.96 -12.28
C VAL A 94 1.66 -2.86 -12.82
N ALA A 95 1.48 -1.75 -12.10
CA ALA A 95 0.69 -0.64 -12.62
C ALA A 95 1.31 -0.06 -13.89
N TYR A 96 2.63 0.18 -13.91
CA TYR A 96 3.33 0.64 -15.11
C TYR A 96 3.32 -0.37 -16.26
N LEU A 97 3.28 -1.67 -15.97
CA LEU A 97 3.27 -2.71 -17.01
C LEU A 97 1.91 -2.82 -17.72
N PHE A 98 0.80 -2.61 -17.00
CA PHE A 98 -0.55 -2.87 -17.51
C PHE A 98 -1.39 -1.63 -17.80
N PHE A 99 -1.09 -0.50 -17.14
CA PHE A 99 -1.96 0.68 -17.14
C PHE A 99 -1.24 1.97 -17.57
N HIS A 100 0.01 1.87 -18.01
CA HIS A 100 0.78 2.94 -18.64
C HIS A 100 1.21 2.49 -20.04
#